data_AF-A0A7S4CBE2-F1
#
_entry.id   AF-A0A7S4CBE2-F1
#
_cell.length_a   1.000
_cell.length_b   1.000
_cell.length_c   1.000
_cell.angle_alpha   90.00
_cell.angle_beta   90.00
_cell.angle_gamma   90.00
#
_symmetry.space_group_name_H-M   'P 1'
#
loop_
_entity.id
_entity.type
_entity.pdbx_description
1 polymer ?
#
loop_
_entity_poly.entity_id
_entity_poly.type
_entity_poly.pdbx_seq_one_letter_code
_entity_poly.pdbx_strand_id
1 'polypeptide(L)'
;AELARRGLLLPTSLPGVIPVVLRALCYSLFKTNHAVGAHVRDAACYVCWAFARAYDPADLQEYVAAVSQQLIITAVFDREVNVRRAAAAAFQECVGRLGTFPHGIDIIQMADYFTLSVRAHAFTRIGPKIADYNAYCGPMMEHLLEHKLGHWDPEIRGYSSQALA
;
A
#
# COMPACT_ATOMS: atom_id res chain seq x y z
N ALA A 1 0.45 -2.63 16.00
CA ALA A 1 -0.96 -2.93 15.66
C ALA A 1 -1.80 -3.09 16.93
N GLU A 2 -1.43 -3.99 17.85
CA GLU A 2 -2.25 -4.29 19.03
C GLU A 2 -2.46 -3.09 19.98
N LEU A 3 -1.47 -2.20 20.12
CA LEU A 3 -1.63 -0.96 20.90
C LEU A 3 -2.71 -0.05 20.32
N ALA A 4 -2.74 0.15 19.00
CA ALA A 4 -3.78 0.92 18.34
C ALA A 4 -5.14 0.24 18.45
N ARG A 5 -5.21 -1.08 18.18
CA ARG A 5 -6.45 -1.87 18.30
C ARG A 5 -7.07 -1.80 19.71
N ARG A 6 -6.25 -1.64 20.75
CA ARG A 6 -6.67 -1.48 22.14
C ARG A 6 -6.87 -0.03 22.59
N GLY A 7 -6.74 0.95 21.69
CA GLY A 7 -6.85 2.38 22.02
C GLY A 7 -5.71 2.91 22.90
N LEU A 8 -4.61 2.17 23.02
CA LEU A 8 -3.44 2.53 23.85
C LEU A 8 -2.42 3.40 23.09
N LEU A 9 -2.56 3.51 21.77
CA LEU A 9 -1.79 4.43 20.96
C LEU A 9 -2.60 5.72 20.80
N LEU A 10 -2.27 6.76 21.55
CA LEU A 10 -2.99 8.03 21.51
C LEU A 10 -2.79 8.75 20.16
N PRO A 11 -3.77 9.55 19.68
CA PRO A 11 -3.62 10.33 18.45
C PRO A 11 -2.38 11.23 18.44
N THR A 12 -1.96 11.73 19.60
CA THR A 12 -0.72 12.53 19.77
C THR A 12 0.57 11.78 19.39
N SER A 13 0.53 10.46 19.30
CA SER A 13 1.66 9.61 18.87
C SER A 13 1.69 9.38 17.36
N LEU A 14 0.61 9.68 16.63
CA LEU A 14 0.50 9.47 15.19
C LEU A 14 1.62 10.14 14.38
N PRO A 15 2.05 11.39 14.68
CA PRO A 15 3.15 12.03 13.94
C PRO A 15 4.46 11.23 13.98
N GLY A 16 4.73 10.52 15.08
CA GLY A 16 5.92 9.67 15.22
C GLY A 16 5.75 8.29 14.59
N VAL A 17 4.53 7.73 14.63
CA VAL A 17 4.27 6.36 14.19
C VAL A 17 4.00 6.26 12.68
N ILE A 18 3.22 7.18 12.11
CA ILE A 18 2.83 7.12 10.70
C ILE A 18 4.05 7.04 9.76
N PRO A 19 5.11 7.86 9.91
CA PRO A 19 6.29 7.76 9.05
C PRO A 19 6.99 6.41 9.14
N VAL A 20 6.98 5.77 10.32
CA VAL A 20 7.55 4.42 10.51
C VAL A 20 6.72 3.38 9.77
N VAL A 21 5.39 3.47 9.85
CA VAL A 21 4.47 2.56 9.15
C VAL A 21 4.61 2.71 7.63
N LEU A 22 4.71 3.94 7.11
CA LEU A 22 4.91 4.18 5.67
C LEU A 22 6.23 3.57 5.18
N ARG A 23 7.34 3.75 5.92
CA ARG A 23 8.61 3.07 5.61
C ARG A 23 8.49 1.54 5.69
N ALA A 24 7.72 1.03 6.65
CA ALA A 24 7.51 -0.41 6.82
C ALA A 24 6.70 -1.01 5.67
N LEU A 25 5.74 -0.29 5.08
CA LEU A 25 4.98 -0.71 3.89
C LEU A 25 5.86 -0.83 2.64
N CYS A 26 6.93 -0.03 2.53
CA CYS A 26 7.90 -0.12 1.43
C CYS A 26 9.11 -1.02 1.74
N TYR A 27 9.19 -1.60 2.94
CA TYR A 27 10.43 -2.22 3.41
C TYR A 27 10.81 -3.44 2.57
N SER A 28 12.03 -3.42 2.02
CA SER A 28 12.61 -4.53 1.30
C SER A 28 14.12 -4.53 1.50
N LEU A 29 14.67 -5.67 1.91
CA LEU A 29 16.12 -5.91 1.93
C LEU A 29 16.43 -7.14 1.12
N PHE A 30 17.39 -7.03 0.22
CA PHE A 30 17.96 -8.19 -0.45
C PHE A 30 19.12 -8.73 0.41
N LYS A 31 18.94 -9.92 0.99
CA LYS A 31 19.99 -10.60 1.77
C LYS A 31 20.50 -11.79 0.97
N THR A 32 21.78 -11.75 0.60
CA THR A 32 22.57 -12.81 -0.06
C THR A 32 21.91 -13.49 -1.26
N ASN A 33 20.84 -14.28 -1.04
CA ASN A 33 20.13 -15.01 -2.10
C ASN A 33 18.59 -14.93 -2.01
N HIS A 34 18.02 -14.11 -1.12
CA HIS A 34 16.57 -13.93 -1.03
C HIS A 34 16.19 -12.52 -0.55
N ALA A 35 15.00 -12.06 -0.93
CA ALA A 35 14.43 -10.84 -0.37
C ALA A 35 13.77 -11.11 0.99
N VAL A 36 14.01 -10.23 1.94
CA VAL A 36 13.36 -10.18 3.25
C VAL A 36 12.55 -8.91 3.35
N GLY A 37 11.37 -9.00 3.96
CA GLY A 37 10.52 -7.83 4.22
C GLY A 37 9.03 -8.08 4.03
N ALA A 38 8.63 -9.19 3.41
CA ALA A 38 7.21 -9.50 3.21
C ALA A 38 6.41 -9.45 4.51
N HIS A 39 6.93 -10.06 5.60
CA HIS A 39 6.29 -10.01 6.92
C HIS A 39 6.25 -8.61 7.54
N VAL A 40 7.23 -7.75 7.24
CA VAL A 40 7.25 -6.36 7.73
C VAL A 40 6.15 -5.55 7.03
N ARG A 41 6.04 -5.70 5.71
CA ARG A 41 5.01 -5.02 4.90
C ARG A 41 3.61 -5.53 5.24
N ASP A 42 3.44 -6.83 5.42
CA ASP A 42 2.18 -7.45 5.89
C ASP A 42 1.77 -6.93 7.28
N ALA A 43 2.72 -6.90 8.24
CA ALA A 43 2.47 -6.33 9.56
C ALA A 43 2.12 -4.83 9.49
N ALA A 44 2.74 -4.07 8.59
CA ALA A 44 2.41 -2.66 8.38
C ALA A 44 1.00 -2.49 7.79
N CYS A 45 0.58 -3.35 6.85
CA CYS A 45 -0.80 -3.39 6.37
C CYS A 45 -1.78 -3.64 7.52
N TYR A 46 -1.46 -4.59 8.40
CA TYR A 46 -2.28 -4.87 9.58
C TYR A 46 -2.33 -3.68 10.56
N VAL A 47 -1.26 -2.89 10.67
CA VAL A 47 -1.28 -1.63 11.44
C VAL A 47 -2.25 -0.62 10.81
N CYS A 48 -2.20 -0.41 9.50
CA CYS A 48 -3.13 0.49 8.81
C CYS A 48 -4.58 0.03 8.96
N TRP A 49 -4.85 -1.27 8.84
CA TRP A 49 -6.17 -1.85 9.10
C TRP A 49 -6.64 -1.58 10.54
N ALA A 50 -5.74 -1.70 11.52
CA ALA A 50 -6.06 -1.39 12.91
C ALA A 50 -6.33 0.11 13.12
N PHE A 51 -5.61 1.00 12.42
CA PHE A 51 -5.83 2.44 12.51
C PHE A 51 -7.23 2.86 12.06
N ALA A 52 -7.73 2.30 10.95
CA ALA A 52 -9.09 2.55 10.47
C ALA A 52 -10.19 2.18 11.48
N ARG A 53 -9.87 1.35 12.48
CA ARG A 53 -10.81 0.91 13.53
C ARG A 53 -10.61 1.61 14.86
N ALA A 54 -9.45 2.23 15.06
CA ALA A 54 -9.04 2.79 16.33
C ALA A 54 -9.18 4.31 16.40
N TYR A 55 -9.21 4.99 15.25
CA TYR A 55 -9.21 6.44 15.15
C TYR A 55 -10.39 6.95 14.35
N ASP A 56 -10.81 8.18 14.67
CA ASP A 56 -11.83 8.88 13.91
C ASP A 56 -11.23 9.49 12.63
N PRO A 57 -12.06 9.79 11.61
CA PRO A 57 -11.58 10.40 10.37
C PRO A 57 -10.79 11.71 10.59
N ALA A 58 -11.15 12.48 11.62
CA ALA A 58 -10.49 13.74 11.97
C ALA A 58 -9.04 13.54 12.46
N ASP A 59 -8.77 12.47 13.22
CA ASP A 59 -7.43 12.18 13.75
C ASP A 59 -6.44 11.79 12.64
N LEU A 60 -6.95 11.16 11.57
CA LEU A 60 -6.15 10.65 10.47
C LEU A 60 -6.10 11.57 9.25
N GLN A 61 -6.87 12.66 9.24
CA GLN A 61 -7.10 13.51 8.07
C GLN A 61 -5.79 13.96 7.38
N GLU A 62 -4.78 14.36 8.16
CA GLU A 62 -3.48 14.80 7.65
C GLU A 62 -2.67 13.67 6.98
N TYR A 63 -2.95 12.42 7.32
CA TYR A 63 -2.20 11.24 6.86
C TYR A 63 -2.91 10.49 5.75
N VAL A 64 -4.17 10.79 5.46
CA VAL A 64 -5.00 10.08 4.46
C VAL A 64 -4.31 9.97 3.11
N ALA A 65 -3.76 11.07 2.60
CA ALA A 65 -3.09 11.08 1.29
C ALA A 65 -1.92 10.09 1.28
N ALA A 66 -0.98 10.24 2.22
CA ALA A 66 0.23 9.40 2.29
C ALA A 66 -0.10 7.92 2.54
N VAL A 67 -1.01 7.62 3.47
CA VAL A 67 -1.41 6.24 3.79
C VAL A 67 -2.13 5.60 2.61
N SER A 68 -3.05 6.31 1.97
CA SER A 68 -3.79 5.78 0.82
C SER A 68 -2.86 5.49 -0.36
N GLN A 69 -1.95 6.41 -0.70
CA GLN A 69 -0.96 6.25 -1.78
C GLN A 69 -0.07 5.04 -1.50
N GLN A 70 0.46 4.94 -0.28
CA GLN A 70 1.37 3.85 0.07
C GLN A 70 0.67 2.47 0.09
N LEU A 71 -0.58 2.40 0.56
CA LEU A 71 -1.37 1.17 0.51
C LEU A 71 -1.67 0.75 -0.93
N ILE A 72 -2.01 1.68 -1.83
CA ILE A 72 -2.23 1.37 -3.26
C ILE A 72 -0.94 0.89 -3.92
N ILE A 73 0.17 1.60 -3.72
CA ILE A 73 1.48 1.20 -4.21
C ILE A 73 1.80 -0.23 -3.76
N THR A 74 1.55 -0.55 -2.48
CA THR A 74 1.79 -1.89 -1.93
C THR A 74 0.81 -2.92 -2.52
N ALA A 75 -0.47 -2.57 -2.67
CA ALA A 75 -1.50 -3.45 -3.22
C ALA A 75 -1.22 -3.85 -4.67
N VAL A 76 -0.64 -2.95 -5.46
CA VAL A 76 -0.43 -3.16 -6.90
C VAL A 76 0.98 -3.66 -7.21
N PHE A 77 2.01 -3.11 -6.54
CA PHE A 77 3.41 -3.29 -6.92
C PHE A 77 4.21 -4.19 -5.97
N ASP A 78 3.60 -4.84 -4.98
CA ASP A 78 4.30 -5.85 -4.20
C ASP A 78 4.54 -7.12 -5.03
N ARG A 79 5.69 -7.76 -4.84
CA ARG A 79 5.99 -9.06 -5.45
C ARG A 79 5.10 -10.15 -4.86
N GLU A 80 4.87 -10.10 -3.55
CA GLU A 80 4.23 -11.16 -2.78
C GLU A 80 2.71 -10.98 -2.75
N VAL A 81 1.97 -12.02 -3.16
CA VAL A 81 0.51 -11.94 -3.34
C VAL A 81 -0.25 -11.73 -2.02
N ASN A 82 0.25 -12.29 -0.92
CA ASN A 82 -0.32 -12.09 0.40
C ASN A 82 -0.21 -10.62 0.84
N VAL A 83 0.93 -9.97 0.58
CA VAL A 83 1.14 -8.55 0.91
C VAL A 83 0.23 -7.66 0.07
N ARG A 84 0.10 -7.94 -1.24
CA ARG A 84 -0.85 -7.21 -2.10
C ARG A 84 -2.28 -7.27 -1.56
N ARG A 85 -2.72 -8.47 -1.16
CA ARG A 85 -4.07 -8.69 -0.58
C ARG A 85 -4.23 -8.02 0.77
N ALA A 86 -3.22 -8.06 1.64
CA ALA A 86 -3.25 -7.40 2.93
C ALA A 86 -3.36 -5.87 2.79
N ALA A 87 -2.61 -5.29 1.86
CA ALA A 87 -2.68 -3.86 1.55
C ALA A 87 -4.06 -3.45 1.01
N ALA A 88 -4.62 -4.24 0.09
CA ALA A 88 -5.97 -4.02 -0.45
C ALA A 88 -7.05 -4.11 0.64
N ALA A 89 -6.95 -5.09 1.53
CA ALA A 89 -7.88 -5.24 2.66
C ALA A 89 -7.77 -4.06 3.65
N ALA A 90 -6.56 -3.59 3.93
CA ALA A 90 -6.33 -2.41 4.76
C ALA A 90 -6.90 -1.15 4.11
N PHE A 91 -6.67 -0.96 2.80
CA PHE A 91 -7.26 0.15 2.04
C PHE A 91 -8.78 0.10 2.06
N GLN A 92 -9.37 -1.08 1.85
CA GLN A 92 -10.82 -1.29 1.92
C GLN A 92 -11.41 -0.93 3.29
N GLU A 93 -10.76 -1.35 4.40
CA GLU A 93 -11.19 -0.98 5.75
C GLU A 93 -11.14 0.54 5.96
N CYS A 94 -10.06 1.19 5.51
CA CYS A 94 -9.92 2.65 5.60
C CYS A 94 -11.02 3.37 4.81
N VAL A 95 -11.31 2.96 3.58
CA VAL A 95 -12.41 3.56 2.78
C VAL A 95 -13.76 3.35 3.47
N GLY A 96 -14.05 2.13 3.92
CA GLY A 96 -15.34 1.78 4.50
C GLY A 96 -15.63 2.46 5.85
N ARG A 97 -14.60 2.70 6.67
CA ARG A 97 -14.76 3.32 7.99
C ARG A 97 -14.49 4.81 8.02
N LEU A 98 -13.45 5.26 7.32
CA LEU A 98 -13.02 6.65 7.38
C LEU A 98 -13.70 7.50 6.30
N GLY A 99 -14.00 6.91 5.13
CA GLY A 99 -14.68 7.61 4.03
C GLY A 99 -13.89 8.76 3.39
N THR A 100 -12.61 8.94 3.75
CA THR A 100 -11.78 10.07 3.35
C THR A 100 -10.78 9.75 2.23
N PHE A 101 -10.64 8.47 1.87
CA PHE A 101 -9.64 8.00 0.91
C PHE A 101 -10.05 8.35 -0.54
N PRO A 102 -9.21 9.05 -1.32
CA PRO A 102 -9.56 9.50 -2.68
C PRO A 102 -9.97 8.36 -3.61
N HIS A 103 -11.07 8.51 -4.34
CA HIS A 103 -11.57 7.50 -5.30
C HIS A 103 -11.70 6.08 -4.73
N GLY A 104 -11.86 5.96 -3.40
CA GLY A 104 -11.70 4.69 -2.70
C GLY A 104 -12.67 3.59 -3.15
N ILE A 105 -13.94 3.94 -3.40
CA ILE A 105 -14.97 2.96 -3.82
C ILE A 105 -14.63 2.37 -5.19
N ASP A 106 -14.32 3.22 -6.17
CA ASP A 106 -13.98 2.79 -7.53
C ASP A 106 -12.72 1.91 -7.53
N ILE A 107 -11.70 2.30 -6.75
CA ILE A 107 -10.45 1.55 -6.66
C ILE A 107 -10.66 0.18 -6.01
N ILE A 108 -11.47 0.06 -4.96
CA ILE A 108 -11.77 -1.24 -4.31
C ILE A 108 -12.46 -2.20 -5.28
N GLN A 109 -13.38 -1.68 -6.12
CA GLN A 109 -14.07 -2.50 -7.11
C GLN A 109 -13.11 -2.98 -8.22
N MET A 110 -12.14 -2.16 -8.59
CA MET A 110 -11.16 -2.49 -9.64
C MET A 110 -10.03 -3.40 -9.14
N ALA A 111 -9.50 -3.11 -7.94
CA ALA A 111 -8.37 -3.79 -7.31
C ALA A 111 -8.83 -4.88 -6.33
N ASP A 112 -9.72 -5.75 -6.80
CA ASP A 112 -10.25 -6.85 -6.01
C ASP A 112 -9.25 -7.98 -5.75
N TYR A 113 -9.67 -8.94 -4.92
CA TYR A 113 -8.87 -10.08 -4.49
C TYR A 113 -8.35 -10.96 -5.65
N PHE A 114 -9.10 -11.05 -6.74
CA PHE A 114 -8.76 -11.84 -7.92
C PHE A 114 -7.84 -11.06 -8.85
N THR A 115 -8.13 -9.79 -9.12
CA THR A 115 -7.30 -8.98 -10.02
C THR A 115 -5.89 -8.76 -9.46
N LEU A 116 -5.76 -8.63 -8.13
CA LEU A 116 -4.47 -8.51 -7.44
C LEU A 116 -3.76 -9.86 -7.23
N SER A 117 -4.41 -10.99 -7.47
CA SER A 117 -3.78 -12.31 -7.31
C SER A 117 -2.68 -12.55 -8.33
N VAL A 118 -2.87 -12.07 -9.57
CA VAL A 118 -1.91 -12.21 -10.67
C VAL A 118 -1.02 -10.98 -10.73
N ARG A 119 0.26 -11.16 -10.38
CA ARG A 119 1.26 -10.09 -10.32
C ARG A 119 1.37 -9.29 -11.62
N ALA A 120 1.42 -9.97 -12.78
CA ALA A 120 1.47 -9.30 -14.07
C ALA A 120 0.26 -8.37 -14.26
N HIS A 121 -0.95 -8.84 -13.99
CA HIS A 121 -2.17 -8.04 -14.13
C HIS A 121 -2.21 -6.86 -13.15
N ALA A 122 -1.80 -7.08 -11.89
CA ALA A 122 -1.71 -6.01 -10.91
C ALA A 122 -0.84 -4.87 -11.45
N PHE A 123 0.39 -5.18 -11.90
CA PHE A 123 1.32 -4.18 -12.42
C PHE A 123 0.86 -3.53 -13.73
N THR A 124 0.45 -4.31 -14.73
CA THR A 124 0.31 -3.81 -16.11
C THR A 124 -1.12 -3.48 -16.52
N ARG A 125 -2.12 -3.82 -15.70
CA ARG A 125 -3.53 -3.52 -15.99
C ARG A 125 -4.19 -2.71 -14.90
N ILE A 126 -4.02 -3.11 -13.64
CA ILE A 126 -4.67 -2.43 -12.51
C ILE A 126 -3.92 -1.16 -12.13
N GLY A 127 -2.59 -1.22 -12.05
CA GLY A 127 -1.75 -0.06 -11.76
C GLY A 127 -2.01 1.14 -12.68
N PRO A 128 -1.92 1.00 -14.01
CA PRO A 128 -2.17 2.09 -14.94
C PRO A 128 -3.57 2.70 -14.79
N LYS A 129 -4.60 1.88 -14.60
CA LYS A 129 -5.97 2.38 -14.38
C LYS A 129 -6.13 3.16 -13.07
N ILE A 130 -5.42 2.79 -12.01
CA ILE A 130 -5.43 3.58 -10.77
C ILE A 130 -4.61 4.87 -10.94
N ALA A 131 -3.57 4.85 -11.78
CA ALA A 131 -2.80 6.03 -12.11
C ALA A 131 -3.59 7.09 -12.92
N ASP A 132 -4.74 6.74 -13.50
CA ASP A 132 -5.67 7.72 -14.09
C ASP A 132 -6.21 8.72 -13.03
N TYR A 133 -6.16 8.35 -11.75
CA TYR A 133 -6.49 9.25 -10.66
C TYR A 133 -5.26 10.06 -10.24
N ASN A 134 -5.33 11.39 -10.39
CA ASN A 134 -4.23 12.32 -10.07
C ASN A 134 -3.61 12.14 -8.69
N ALA A 135 -4.40 11.72 -7.69
CA ALA A 135 -3.93 11.49 -6.33
C ALA A 135 -2.88 10.35 -6.22
N TYR A 136 -2.87 9.43 -7.19
CA TYR A 136 -2.05 8.21 -7.17
C TYR A 136 -0.99 8.18 -8.26
N CYS A 137 -1.20 8.86 -9.39
CA CYS A 137 -0.29 8.87 -10.54
C CYS A 137 1.18 9.14 -10.18
N GLY A 138 1.47 10.33 -9.64
CA GLY A 138 2.83 10.75 -9.30
C GLY A 138 3.55 9.79 -8.33
N PRO A 139 2.96 9.49 -7.15
CA PRO A 139 3.55 8.55 -6.19
C PRO A 139 3.80 7.15 -6.75
N MET A 140 2.89 6.65 -7.61
CA MET A 140 3.05 5.35 -8.26
C MET A 140 4.20 5.35 -9.24
N MET A 141 4.32 6.39 -10.06
CA MET A 141 5.43 6.55 -11.01
C MET A 141 6.77 6.64 -10.28
N GLU A 142 6.86 7.50 -9.26
CA GLU A 142 8.06 7.66 -8.42
C GLU A 142 8.47 6.31 -7.81
N HIS A 143 7.53 5.57 -7.23
CA HIS A 143 7.80 4.25 -6.68
C HIS A 143 8.33 3.25 -7.70
N LEU A 144 7.76 3.21 -8.91
CA LEU A 144 8.24 2.34 -9.98
C LEU A 144 9.67 2.68 -10.39
N LEU A 145 9.97 3.97 -10.54
CA LEU A 145 11.29 4.47 -10.92
C LEU A 145 12.34 4.17 -9.85
N GLU A 146 12.05 4.46 -8.58
CA GLU A 146 13.02 4.37 -7.49
C GLU A 146 13.21 2.94 -6.97
N HIS A 147 12.17 2.12 -6.95
CA HIS A 147 12.19 0.83 -6.25
C HIS A 147 11.99 -0.39 -7.14
N LYS A 148 11.40 -0.24 -8.34
CA LYS A 148 10.97 -1.41 -9.14
C LYS A 148 11.75 -1.61 -10.44
N LEU A 149 12.14 -0.54 -11.13
CA LEU A 149 12.97 -0.66 -12.33
C LEU A 149 14.35 -1.28 -12.05
N GLY A 150 14.95 -0.98 -10.90
CA GLY A 150 16.21 -1.58 -10.44
C GLY A 150 16.04 -2.87 -9.62
N HIS A 151 14.84 -3.44 -9.54
CA HIS A 151 14.55 -4.57 -8.65
C HIS A 151 15.34 -5.82 -9.07
N TRP A 152 15.80 -6.61 -8.10
CA TRP A 152 16.61 -7.81 -8.36
C TRP A 152 15.88 -8.88 -9.20
N ASP A 153 14.56 -9.01 -9.01
CA ASP A 153 13.70 -9.90 -9.82
C ASP A 153 13.48 -9.34 -11.23
N PRO A 154 13.92 -10.04 -12.30
CA PRO A 154 13.71 -9.61 -13.68
C PRO A 154 12.24 -9.48 -14.08
N GLU A 155 11.33 -10.29 -13.53
CA GLU A 155 9.91 -10.20 -13.87
C GLU A 155 9.30 -8.90 -13.34
N ILE A 156 9.68 -8.49 -12.13
CA ILE A 156 9.26 -7.19 -11.56
C ILE A 156 9.74 -6.05 -12.46
N ARG A 157 11.02 -6.07 -12.90
CA ARG A 157 11.54 -5.05 -13.80
C ARG A 157 10.75 -5.00 -15.11
N GLY A 158 10.46 -6.17 -15.69
CA GLY A 158 9.69 -6.29 -16.93
C GLY A 158 8.29 -5.72 -16.79
N TYR A 159 7.57 -6.05 -15.72
CA TYR A 159 6.24 -5.51 -15.47
C TYR A 159 6.26 -4.01 -15.16
N SER A 160 7.25 -3.52 -14.42
CA SER A 160 7.41 -2.09 -14.13
C SER A 160 7.69 -1.28 -15.37
N SER A 161 8.53 -1.79 -16.29
CA SER A 161 8.75 -1.13 -17.58
C SER A 161 7.47 -1.06 -18.42
N GLN A 162 6.64 -2.10 -18.40
CA GLN A 162 5.36 -2.12 -19.12
C GLN A 162 4.33 -1.19 -18.48
N ALA A 163 4.33 -1.07 -17.15
CA ALA A 163 3.41 -0.20 -16.43
C ALA A 163 3.69 1.30 -16.63
N LEU A 164 4.92 1.66 -17.02
CA LEU A 164 5.36 3.04 -17.31
C LEU A 164 5.26 3.41 -18.80
N ALA A 165 4.98 2.45 -19.68
CA ALA A 165 4.91 2.65 -21.13
C ALA A 165 3.52 3.19 -21.54
#